data_AF-K5ULL0-F1
#
_entry.id   AF-K5ULL0-F1
#
_cell.length_a   1.000
_cell.length_b   1.000
_cell.length_c   1.000
_cell.angle_alpha   90.00
_cell.angle_beta   90.00
_cell.angle_gamma   90.00
#
_symmetry.space_group_name_H-M   'P 1'
#
loop_
_entity.id
_entity.type
_entity.pdbx_description
1 polymer ?
#
loop_
_entity_poly.entity_id
_entity_poly.type
_entity_poly.pdbx_seq_one_letter_code
_entity_poly.pdbx_strand_id
1 'polypeptide(L)'
;MPPADTAFTSDAIHVLITGFGPFRNYSENPSWLAVKALHDAILSTTKAQHASSANGAPRTRQIYVTVLEVPVVYENVLQIVPGLHKKPPVLPSPIDPAFTPTHLPSGGFDFILHVGVAKPGGVSLEQLGHKLGYNAVDAENKYAPVVQVPDGSDGETQPMRGFGKGYEGMPEELSTVIDIAGLKQHLQELGTEKVRWSRDARHYLCDFIYYASLAEAKRSAAEQAKMTPVLFLHCCPQGEPYQTEEVTDVIKAIVTWVSARL
;
A
#
# COMPACT_ATOMS: atom_id res chain seq x y z
N MET A 1 12.32 -20.83 -20.59
CA MET A 1 10.89 -21.06 -20.37
C MET A 1 10.65 -21.02 -18.87
N PRO A 2 9.74 -20.20 -18.35
CA PRO A 2 9.33 -20.33 -16.96
C PRO A 2 8.62 -21.68 -16.78
N PRO A 3 8.63 -22.28 -15.57
CA PRO A 3 7.96 -23.54 -15.32
C PRO A 3 6.46 -23.39 -15.64
N ALA A 4 5.93 -24.37 -16.38
CA ALA A 4 4.49 -24.52 -16.57
C ALA A 4 3.83 -24.80 -15.20
N ASP A 5 2.73 -24.10 -14.92
CA ASP A 5 1.82 -24.30 -13.79
C ASP A 5 2.44 -24.31 -12.39
N THR A 6 2.77 -23.13 -11.86
CA THR A 6 2.59 -22.90 -10.42
C THR A 6 1.08 -22.86 -10.13
N ALA A 7 0.45 -24.04 -10.06
CA ALA A 7 -0.96 -24.16 -9.69
C ALA A 7 -1.16 -23.58 -8.29
N PHE A 8 -1.68 -22.35 -8.21
CA PHE A 8 -2.02 -21.71 -6.96
C PHE A 8 -3.04 -22.56 -6.22
N THR A 9 -2.86 -22.70 -4.92
CA THR A 9 -3.93 -23.23 -4.07
C THR A 9 -5.18 -22.35 -4.23
N SER A 10 -6.36 -22.95 -4.34
CA SER A 10 -7.61 -22.21 -4.54
C SER A 10 -7.94 -21.25 -3.39
N ASP A 11 -7.26 -21.41 -2.25
CA ASP A 11 -7.35 -20.56 -1.06
C ASP A 11 -6.11 -19.67 -0.84
N ALA A 12 -5.30 -19.44 -1.88
CA ALA A 12 -4.19 -18.49 -1.82
C ALA A 12 -4.67 -17.08 -1.45
N ILE A 13 -3.81 -16.32 -0.77
CA ILE A 13 -4.02 -14.91 -0.43
C ILE A 13 -3.31 -14.08 -1.50
N HIS A 14 -4.01 -13.13 -2.12
CA HIS A 14 -3.42 -12.29 -3.15
C HIS A 14 -3.07 -10.91 -2.59
N VAL A 15 -1.80 -10.55 -2.68
CA VAL A 15 -1.27 -9.29 -2.13
C VAL A 15 -0.72 -8.42 -3.23
N LEU A 16 -1.16 -7.17 -3.28
CA LEU A 16 -0.53 -6.15 -4.12
C LEU A 16 0.46 -5.35 -3.28
N ILE A 17 1.67 -5.16 -3.78
CA ILE A 17 2.65 -4.25 -3.20
C ILE A 17 3.04 -3.18 -4.23
N THR A 18 2.96 -1.90 -3.88
CA THR A 18 3.43 -0.84 -4.77
C THR A 18 4.72 -0.23 -4.28
N GLY A 19 5.63 0.09 -5.20
CA GLY A 19 6.75 1.01 -4.97
C GLY A 19 6.61 2.22 -5.88
N PHE A 20 7.28 3.33 -5.57
CA PHE A 20 7.28 4.49 -6.45
C PHE A 20 8.40 4.44 -7.47
N GLY A 21 8.17 4.99 -8.66
CA GLY A 21 9.22 5.19 -9.66
C GLY A 21 10.21 6.31 -9.33
N PRO A 22 11.10 6.64 -10.27
CA PRO A 22 12.13 7.67 -10.09
C PRO A 22 11.56 9.04 -9.72
N PHE A 23 12.23 9.76 -8.82
CA PHE A 23 11.84 11.11 -8.41
C PHE A 23 12.98 11.86 -7.71
N ARG A 24 13.12 13.17 -8.02
CA ARG A 24 14.18 14.06 -7.50
C ARG A 24 15.57 13.44 -7.67
N ASN A 25 16.22 13.11 -6.56
CA ASN A 25 17.58 12.58 -6.50
C ASN A 25 17.64 11.05 -6.60
N TYR A 26 16.50 10.38 -6.77
CA TYR A 26 16.43 8.93 -6.92
C TYR A 26 16.21 8.58 -8.39
N SER A 27 17.30 8.22 -9.08
CA SER A 27 17.22 7.58 -10.40
C SER A 27 16.55 6.22 -10.32
N GLU A 28 16.71 5.54 -9.19
CA GLU A 28 15.93 4.37 -8.81
C GLU A 28 15.46 4.57 -7.37
N ASN A 29 14.16 4.42 -7.15
CA ASN A 29 13.54 4.76 -5.87
C ASN A 29 13.78 3.64 -4.83
N PRO A 30 14.20 3.95 -3.59
CA PRO A 30 14.38 2.94 -2.55
C PRO A 30 13.13 2.10 -2.27
N SER A 31 11.93 2.67 -2.45
CA SER A 31 10.69 1.90 -2.33
C SER A 31 10.53 0.87 -3.45
N TRP A 32 10.89 1.20 -4.69
CA TRP A 32 10.86 0.26 -5.80
C TRP A 32 11.93 -0.82 -5.65
N LEU A 33 13.15 -0.44 -5.27
CA LEU A 33 14.23 -1.35 -4.97
C LEU A 33 13.83 -2.43 -3.96
N ALA A 34 13.12 -2.05 -2.89
CA ALA A 34 12.70 -2.95 -1.83
C ALA A 34 11.55 -3.90 -2.19
N VAL A 35 10.79 -3.62 -3.27
CA VAL A 35 9.61 -4.42 -3.63
C VAL A 35 9.80 -5.22 -4.92
N LYS A 36 10.61 -4.75 -5.87
CA LYS A 36 10.66 -5.34 -7.23
C LYS A 36 11.03 -6.83 -7.24
N ALA A 37 11.91 -7.26 -6.32
CA ALA A 37 12.30 -8.66 -6.20
C ALA A 37 11.18 -9.59 -5.66
N LEU A 38 10.06 -9.01 -5.20
CA LEU A 38 8.89 -9.74 -4.70
C LEU A 38 7.85 -10.00 -5.79
N HIS A 39 8.03 -9.53 -7.04
CA HIS A 39 7.11 -9.84 -8.12
C HIS A 39 7.01 -11.36 -8.31
N ASP A 40 5.77 -11.88 -8.39
CA ASP A 40 5.46 -13.30 -8.51
C ASP A 40 6.02 -14.18 -7.37
N ALA A 41 6.43 -13.59 -6.25
CA ALA A 41 6.88 -14.34 -5.10
C ALA A 41 5.71 -15.07 -4.44
N ILE A 42 5.98 -16.31 -4.00
CA ILE A 42 5.06 -17.11 -3.19
C ILE A 42 5.61 -17.16 -1.77
N LEU A 43 4.92 -16.52 -0.82
CA LEU A 43 5.19 -16.64 0.61
C LEU A 43 4.20 -17.64 1.22
N SER A 44 4.36 -17.93 2.51
CA SER A 44 3.44 -18.79 3.25
C SER A 44 3.12 -18.18 4.61
N THR A 45 1.88 -18.34 5.04
CA THR A 45 1.43 -17.92 6.37
C THR A 45 0.57 -18.98 7.01
N THR A 46 0.58 -19.02 8.34
CA THR A 46 -0.26 -19.92 9.13
C THR A 46 -1.32 -19.08 9.83
N LYS A 47 -2.59 -19.44 9.66
CA LYS A 47 -3.69 -18.68 10.25
C LYS A 47 -3.49 -18.55 11.76
N ALA A 48 -3.59 -17.33 12.29
CA ALA A 48 -3.49 -17.09 13.72
C ALA A 48 -4.62 -17.86 14.44
N GLN A 49 -4.27 -18.82 15.31
CA GLN A 49 -5.27 -19.55 16.07
C GLN A 49 -5.90 -18.62 17.11
N HIS A 50 -7.23 -18.46 17.09
CA HIS A 50 -7.93 -17.99 18.28
C HIS A 50 -7.91 -19.11 19.32
N ALA A 51 -7.63 -18.75 20.58
CA ALA A 51 -7.50 -19.68 21.72
C ALA A 51 -8.72 -20.58 21.99
N SER A 52 -9.81 -20.42 21.24
CA SER A 52 -11.09 -21.12 21.39
C SER A 52 -11.33 -22.28 20.39
N SER A 53 -10.42 -22.57 19.45
CA SER A 53 -10.58 -23.72 18.53
C SER A 53 -9.50 -24.79 18.77
N ALA A 54 -9.75 -25.65 19.77
CA ALA A 54 -8.81 -26.65 20.25
C ALA A 54 -8.60 -27.88 19.33
N ASN A 55 -9.24 -27.95 18.15
CA ASN A 55 -9.25 -29.18 17.33
C ASN A 55 -8.87 -29.01 15.85
N GLY A 56 -8.39 -27.84 15.42
CA GLY A 56 -7.92 -27.63 14.04
C GLY A 56 -6.40 -27.58 13.94
N ALA A 57 -5.80 -28.47 13.14
CA ALA A 57 -4.39 -28.35 12.78
C ALA A 57 -4.13 -26.97 12.13
N PRO A 58 -2.97 -26.34 12.37
CA PRO A 58 -2.64 -25.05 11.76
C PRO A 58 -2.70 -25.18 10.23
N ARG A 59 -3.55 -24.39 9.57
CA ARG A 59 -3.67 -24.38 8.11
C ARG A 59 -2.72 -23.33 7.55
N THR A 60 -1.69 -23.82 6.84
CA THR A 60 -0.79 -22.98 6.05
C THR A 60 -1.49 -22.59 4.75
N ARG A 61 -1.43 -21.30 4.38
CA ARG A 61 -1.92 -20.75 3.11
C ARG A 61 -0.76 -20.12 2.35
N GLN A 62 -0.81 -20.21 1.03
CA GLN A 62 0.11 -19.49 0.15
C GLN A 62 -0.29 -18.02 0.08
N ILE A 63 0.70 -17.14 -0.05
CA ILE A 63 0.52 -15.72 -0.36
C ILE A 63 1.18 -15.47 -1.71
N TYR A 64 0.42 -15.02 -2.69
CA TYR A 64 0.94 -14.63 -3.99
C TYR A 64 1.10 -13.11 -4.05
N VAL A 65 2.30 -12.66 -4.37
CA VAL A 65 2.66 -11.24 -4.37
C VAL A 65 2.72 -10.72 -5.81
N THR A 66 1.87 -9.74 -6.11
CA THR A 66 1.99 -8.91 -7.30
C THR A 66 2.62 -7.59 -6.91
N VAL A 67 3.57 -7.08 -7.69
CA VAL A 67 4.14 -5.74 -7.46
C VAL A 67 3.90 -4.80 -8.62
N LEU A 68 3.75 -3.51 -8.30
CA LEU A 68 3.50 -2.44 -9.27
C LEU A 68 4.37 -1.21 -8.97
N GLU A 69 5.11 -0.73 -9.97
CA GLU A 69 5.78 0.56 -9.91
C GLU A 69 4.79 1.69 -10.24
N VAL A 70 4.66 2.68 -9.37
CA VAL A 70 3.72 3.80 -9.53
C VAL A 70 4.50 5.09 -9.78
N PRO A 71 4.22 5.86 -10.84
CA PRO A 71 4.83 7.17 -11.04
C PRO A 71 4.54 8.13 -9.88
N VAL A 72 5.51 8.99 -9.55
CA VAL A 72 5.34 10.05 -8.55
C VAL A 72 4.59 11.24 -9.18
N VAL A 73 3.35 11.00 -9.63
CA VAL A 73 2.50 11.94 -10.38
C VAL A 73 1.05 11.82 -9.89
N TYR A 74 0.42 12.94 -9.54
CA TYR A 74 -0.92 12.93 -8.93
C TYR A 74 -1.99 12.32 -9.85
N GLU A 75 -1.95 12.68 -11.14
CA GLU A 75 -2.89 12.18 -12.14
C GLU A 75 -2.79 10.66 -12.31
N ASN A 76 -1.58 10.11 -12.35
CA ASN A 76 -1.39 8.66 -12.41
C ASN A 76 -1.98 7.96 -11.20
N VAL A 77 -1.83 8.52 -9.99
CA VAL A 77 -2.46 7.94 -8.79
C VAL A 77 -3.99 7.92 -8.91
N LEU A 78 -4.60 9.01 -9.38
CA LEU A 78 -6.05 9.09 -9.57
C LEU A 78 -6.57 8.09 -10.63
N GLN A 79 -5.78 7.80 -11.66
CA GLN A 79 -6.13 6.85 -12.71
C GLN A 79 -5.91 5.39 -12.29
N ILE A 80 -4.82 5.10 -11.55
CA ILE A 80 -4.39 3.75 -11.21
C ILE A 80 -5.18 3.20 -10.03
N VAL A 81 -5.28 3.96 -8.93
CA VAL A 81 -5.74 3.43 -7.63
C VAL A 81 -7.16 2.84 -7.66
N PRO A 82 -8.17 3.45 -8.33
CA PRO A 82 -9.49 2.82 -8.45
C PRO A 82 -9.46 1.44 -9.10
N GLY A 83 -8.54 1.21 -10.05
CA GLY A 83 -8.36 -0.08 -10.71
C GLY A 83 -7.83 -1.18 -9.78
N LEU A 84 -6.99 -0.81 -8.80
CA LEU A 84 -6.41 -1.76 -7.83
C LEU A 84 -7.47 -2.44 -6.95
N HIS A 85 -8.58 -1.76 -6.69
CA HIS A 85 -9.67 -2.20 -5.79
C HIS A 85 -10.86 -2.85 -6.50
N LYS A 86 -10.79 -3.00 -7.83
CA LYS A 86 -11.78 -3.73 -8.61
C LYS A 86 -11.65 -5.24 -8.41
N LYS A 87 -12.72 -5.96 -8.77
CA LYS A 87 -12.80 -7.43 -8.77
C LYS A 87 -13.31 -7.89 -10.14
N PRO A 88 -12.45 -8.31 -11.07
CA PRO A 88 -10.99 -8.40 -10.97
C PRO A 88 -10.28 -7.02 -10.95
N PRO A 89 -9.04 -6.92 -10.42
CA PRO A 89 -8.24 -5.72 -10.48
C PRO A 89 -7.90 -5.33 -11.92
N VAL A 90 -7.74 -4.03 -12.17
CA VAL A 90 -7.27 -3.47 -13.43
C VAL A 90 -5.99 -2.70 -13.16
N LEU A 91 -4.86 -3.26 -13.58
CA LEU A 91 -3.54 -2.65 -13.42
C LEU A 91 -3.11 -1.95 -14.72
N PRO A 92 -2.35 -0.85 -14.65
CA PRO A 92 -1.73 -0.28 -15.84
C PRO A 92 -0.68 -1.24 -16.41
N SER A 93 -0.37 -1.11 -17.70
CA SER A 93 0.78 -1.81 -18.28
C SER A 93 2.06 -1.34 -17.59
N PRO A 94 2.94 -2.26 -17.12
CA PRO A 94 4.19 -1.88 -16.49
C PRO A 94 5.15 -1.26 -17.53
N ILE A 95 6.05 -0.40 -17.05
CA ILE A 95 7.11 0.18 -17.90
C ILE A 95 8.07 -0.91 -18.36
N ASP A 96 8.47 -1.80 -17.46
CA ASP A 96 9.25 -3.00 -17.76
C ASP A 96 8.31 -4.22 -17.88
N PRO A 97 8.23 -4.86 -19.07
CA PRO A 97 7.38 -6.03 -19.30
C PRO A 97 7.65 -7.21 -18.35
N ALA A 98 8.82 -7.28 -17.71
CA ALA A 98 9.15 -8.30 -16.72
C ALA A 98 8.23 -8.25 -15.48
N PHE A 99 7.54 -7.13 -15.25
CA PHE A 99 6.57 -6.95 -14.16
C PHE A 99 5.12 -7.07 -14.64
N THR A 100 4.88 -7.67 -15.80
CA THR A 100 3.52 -7.95 -16.27
C THR A 100 2.92 -9.05 -15.39
N PRO A 101 1.83 -8.78 -14.65
CA PRO A 101 1.24 -9.78 -13.77
C PRO A 101 0.86 -11.03 -14.55
N THR A 102 1.40 -12.17 -14.12
CA THR A 102 1.08 -13.47 -14.74
C THR A 102 -0.30 -13.98 -14.30
N HIS A 103 -0.78 -13.54 -13.14
CA HIS A 103 -2.09 -13.87 -12.60
C HIS A 103 -2.72 -12.68 -11.86
N LEU A 104 -4.01 -12.40 -12.11
CA LEU A 104 -4.81 -11.43 -11.35
C LEU A 104 -5.98 -12.14 -10.67
N PRO A 105 -6.21 -11.90 -9.37
CA PRO A 105 -7.30 -12.55 -8.64
C PRO A 105 -8.67 -12.05 -9.11
N SER A 106 -9.55 -12.96 -9.52
CA SER A 106 -10.93 -12.60 -9.92
C SER A 106 -11.70 -11.89 -8.79
N GLY A 107 -11.42 -12.28 -7.55
CA GLY A 107 -11.98 -11.69 -6.33
C GLY A 107 -11.28 -10.43 -5.81
N GLY A 108 -10.34 -9.85 -6.55
CA GLY A 108 -9.54 -8.71 -6.08
C GLY A 108 -8.40 -9.11 -5.15
N PHE A 109 -7.57 -8.13 -4.78
CA PHE A 109 -6.52 -8.33 -3.79
C PHE A 109 -7.11 -8.43 -2.37
N ASP A 110 -6.54 -9.33 -1.58
CA ASP A 110 -6.90 -9.53 -0.18
C ASP A 110 -6.18 -8.54 0.75
N PHE A 111 -5.04 -7.99 0.33
CA PHE A 111 -4.29 -6.96 1.04
C PHE A 111 -3.51 -6.10 0.04
N ILE A 112 -3.47 -4.79 0.27
CA ILE A 112 -2.67 -3.84 -0.50
C ILE A 112 -1.68 -3.12 0.41
N LEU A 113 -0.38 -3.23 0.09
CA LEU A 113 0.70 -2.53 0.76
C LEU A 113 1.32 -1.50 -0.18
N HIS A 114 1.28 -0.23 0.18
CA HIS A 114 2.01 0.81 -0.52
C HIS A 114 3.34 1.09 0.19
N VAL A 115 4.43 1.22 -0.56
CA VAL A 115 5.76 1.52 -0.03
C VAL A 115 6.28 2.81 -0.65
N GLY A 116 6.79 3.72 0.18
CA GLY A 116 7.42 4.96 -0.27
C GLY A 116 8.69 5.27 0.52
N VAL A 117 9.61 6.00 -0.11
CA VAL A 117 10.85 6.42 0.57
C VAL A 117 10.60 7.65 1.44
N ALA A 118 11.11 7.61 2.67
CA ALA A 118 11.13 8.70 3.62
C ALA A 118 12.57 9.20 3.86
N LYS A 119 12.71 10.25 4.68
CA LYS A 119 14.01 10.63 5.27
C LYS A 119 14.62 9.46 6.06
N PRO A 120 15.96 9.44 6.25
CA PRO A 120 16.64 8.46 7.10
C PRO A 120 15.98 8.31 8.47
N GLY A 121 16.01 7.08 9.01
CA GLY A 121 15.42 6.80 10.33
C GLY A 121 14.71 5.44 10.48
N GLY A 122 14.95 4.50 9.56
CA GLY A 122 14.35 3.17 9.58
C GLY A 122 13.02 3.11 8.82
N VAL A 123 12.07 2.34 9.32
CA VAL A 123 10.76 2.13 8.70
C VAL A 123 9.63 2.75 9.52
N SER A 124 8.58 3.24 8.85
CA SER A 124 7.42 3.88 9.50
C SER A 124 6.13 3.33 8.93
N LEU A 125 5.28 2.80 9.82
CA LEU A 125 3.92 2.35 9.49
C LEU A 125 2.96 3.54 9.58
N GLU A 126 2.31 3.91 8.50
CA GLU A 126 1.39 5.06 8.48
C GLU A 126 -0.03 4.62 8.88
N GLN A 127 -0.59 5.28 9.88
CA GLN A 127 -1.92 4.97 10.41
C GLN A 127 -3.03 5.69 9.63
N LEU A 128 -2.76 6.92 9.17
CA LEU A 128 -3.73 7.81 8.55
C LEU A 128 -3.28 8.25 7.15
N GLY A 129 -4.24 8.40 6.24
CA GLY A 129 -4.12 9.19 5.03
C GLY A 129 -5.03 10.42 5.11
N HIS A 130 -4.66 11.50 4.42
CA HIS A 130 -5.38 12.78 4.46
C HIS A 130 -6.01 13.11 3.11
N LYS A 131 -7.16 13.79 3.11
CA LYS A 131 -7.86 14.15 1.87
C LYS A 131 -7.25 15.39 1.17
N LEU A 132 -6.57 16.23 1.94
CA LEU A 132 -6.25 17.62 1.59
C LEU A 132 -4.82 17.97 2.03
N GLY A 133 -4.31 19.10 1.52
CA GLY A 133 -3.01 19.66 1.93
C GLY A 133 -1.85 19.40 0.97
N TYR A 134 -2.13 18.90 -0.24
CA TYR A 134 -1.13 18.49 -1.23
C TYR A 134 -0.53 19.67 -2.01
N ASN A 135 0.27 20.48 -1.31
CA ASN A 135 0.79 21.77 -1.81
C ASN A 135 2.13 21.68 -2.55
N ALA A 136 2.72 20.48 -2.67
CA ALA A 136 3.96 20.27 -3.41
C ALA A 136 3.68 19.79 -4.84
N VAL A 137 4.52 20.22 -5.79
CA VAL A 137 4.51 19.70 -7.16
C VAL A 137 5.06 18.27 -7.22
N ASP A 138 4.53 17.51 -8.16
CA ASP A 138 4.92 16.14 -8.45
C ASP A 138 6.18 16.04 -9.37
N ALA A 139 6.51 14.84 -9.83
CA ALA A 139 7.66 14.61 -10.72
C ALA A 139 7.57 15.34 -12.07
N GLU A 140 6.37 15.73 -12.49
CA GLU A 140 6.12 16.46 -13.73
C GLU A 140 5.93 17.97 -13.50
N ASN A 141 6.26 18.47 -12.31
CA ASN A 141 6.03 19.84 -11.88
C ASN A 141 4.54 20.25 -11.86
N LYS A 142 3.63 19.29 -11.67
CA LYS A 142 2.19 19.53 -11.57
C LYS A 142 1.73 19.45 -10.13
N TYR A 143 0.73 20.25 -9.78
CA TYR A 143 0.11 20.20 -8.47
C TYR A 143 -1.06 19.21 -8.44
N ALA A 144 -1.41 18.73 -7.25
CA ALA A 144 -2.68 18.04 -7.03
C ALA A 144 -3.88 18.94 -7.41
N PRO A 145 -5.04 18.34 -7.76
CA PRO A 145 -6.25 19.09 -8.12
C PRO A 145 -6.66 20.10 -7.04
N VAL A 146 -7.18 21.24 -7.49
CA VAL A 146 -7.77 22.24 -6.60
C VAL A 146 -9.19 21.82 -6.23
N VAL A 147 -9.53 21.96 -4.96
CA VAL A 147 -10.85 21.68 -4.41
C VAL A 147 -11.30 22.87 -3.57
N GLN A 148 -12.58 23.21 -3.69
CA GLN A 148 -13.19 24.26 -2.87
C GLN A 148 -13.67 23.63 -1.57
N VAL A 149 -13.19 24.17 -0.45
CA VAL A 149 -13.58 23.71 0.89
C VAL A 149 -14.21 24.86 1.67
N PRO A 150 -15.22 24.59 2.52
CA PRO A 150 -15.74 25.62 3.43
C PRO A 150 -14.61 26.19 4.29
N ASP A 151 -14.50 27.51 4.39
CA ASP A 151 -13.49 28.17 5.21
C ASP A 151 -13.95 28.46 6.65
N GLY A 152 -15.17 28.02 6.99
CA GLY A 152 -15.78 28.23 8.31
C GLY A 152 -16.57 29.53 8.43
N SER A 153 -16.61 30.35 7.38
CA SER A 153 -17.52 31.49 7.27
C SER A 153 -18.78 31.13 6.46
N ASP A 154 -19.85 31.90 6.62
CA ASP A 154 -21.15 31.63 5.98
C ASP A 154 -21.06 31.76 4.45
N GLY A 155 -20.92 30.63 3.78
CA GLY A 155 -21.01 30.51 2.33
C GLY A 155 -19.72 30.79 1.55
N GLU A 156 -18.61 31.10 2.22
CA GLU A 156 -17.31 31.24 1.55
C GLU A 156 -16.56 29.90 1.50
N THR A 157 -15.72 29.77 0.47
CA THR A 157 -14.86 28.62 0.27
C THR A 157 -13.44 29.05 -0.03
N GLN A 158 -12.47 28.33 0.51
CA GLN A 158 -11.06 28.51 0.18
C GLN A 158 -10.56 27.39 -0.75
N PRO A 159 -9.66 27.71 -1.70
CA PRO A 159 -9.04 26.71 -2.54
C PRO A 159 -7.98 25.93 -1.75
N MET A 160 -8.17 24.62 -1.62
CA MET A 160 -7.16 23.68 -1.15
C MET A 160 -6.77 22.70 -2.26
N ARG A 161 -5.72 21.90 -2.03
CA ARG A 161 -5.28 20.87 -2.97
C ARG A 161 -5.52 19.47 -2.40
N GLY A 162 -6.13 18.60 -3.20
CA GLY A 162 -6.40 17.22 -2.82
C GLY A 162 -7.54 16.58 -3.58
N PHE A 163 -8.32 15.76 -2.89
CA PHE A 163 -9.35 14.92 -3.51
C PHE A 163 -10.70 15.65 -3.63
N GLY A 164 -11.11 15.89 -4.87
CA GLY A 164 -12.36 16.57 -5.22
C GLY A 164 -13.42 15.60 -5.73
N LYS A 165 -13.75 15.72 -7.02
CA LYS A 165 -14.82 14.95 -7.67
C LYS A 165 -14.65 13.44 -7.46
N GLY A 166 -15.69 12.77 -6.99
CA GLY A 166 -15.71 11.34 -6.65
C GLY A 166 -15.32 11.02 -5.20
N TYR A 167 -14.79 11.98 -4.46
CA TYR A 167 -14.34 11.85 -3.07
C TYR A 167 -15.07 12.81 -2.12
N GLU A 168 -16.10 13.52 -2.59
CA GLU A 168 -16.81 14.56 -1.83
C GLU A 168 -17.32 14.01 -0.48
N GLY A 169 -17.95 12.83 -0.50
CA GLY A 169 -18.47 12.15 0.69
C GLY A 169 -17.43 11.39 1.53
N MET A 170 -16.15 11.42 1.15
CA MET A 170 -15.10 10.77 1.93
C MET A 170 -14.62 11.69 3.07
N PRO A 171 -14.37 11.15 4.28
CA PRO A 171 -13.84 11.89 5.42
C PRO A 171 -12.49 12.55 5.11
N GLU A 172 -12.15 13.63 5.82
CA GLU A 172 -10.85 14.29 5.63
C GLU A 172 -9.65 13.42 6.02
N GLU A 173 -9.84 12.49 6.94
CA GLU A 173 -8.84 11.51 7.37
C GLU A 173 -9.42 10.10 7.27
N LEU A 174 -8.62 9.17 6.77
CA LEU A 174 -8.96 7.75 6.74
C LEU A 174 -7.87 6.95 7.44
N SER A 175 -8.27 6.00 8.29
CA SER A 175 -7.37 5.11 9.01
C SER A 175 -7.37 3.70 8.43
N THR A 176 -6.21 3.04 8.46
CA THR A 176 -6.17 1.59 8.21
C THR A 176 -6.91 0.80 9.31
N VAL A 177 -7.43 -0.37 8.92
CA VAL A 177 -8.01 -1.36 9.84
C VAL A 177 -6.95 -2.29 10.46
N ILE A 178 -5.70 -2.20 10.00
CA ILE A 178 -4.59 -3.03 10.47
C ILE A 178 -4.16 -2.57 11.86
N ASP A 179 -3.96 -3.51 12.78
CA ASP A 179 -3.41 -3.24 14.10
C ASP A 179 -1.92 -2.87 14.00
N ILE A 180 -1.68 -1.56 13.86
CA ILE A 180 -0.35 -0.96 13.76
C ILE A 180 0.50 -1.23 15.00
N ALA A 181 -0.11 -1.27 16.19
CA ALA A 181 0.62 -1.50 17.44
C ALA A 181 1.13 -2.94 17.52
N GLY A 182 0.26 -3.91 17.25
CA GLY A 182 0.62 -5.32 17.19
C GLY A 182 1.61 -5.63 16.06
N LEU A 183 1.44 -5.02 14.88
CA LEU A 183 2.38 -5.18 13.77
C LEU A 183 3.76 -4.59 14.12
N LYS A 184 3.81 -3.40 14.71
CA LYS A 184 5.07 -2.79 15.16
C LYS A 184 5.77 -3.70 16.17
N GLN A 185 5.05 -4.19 17.18
CA GLN A 185 5.62 -5.09 18.17
C GLN A 185 6.20 -6.34 17.52
N HIS A 186 5.45 -6.97 16.60
CA HIS A 186 5.92 -8.14 15.89
C HIS A 186 7.21 -7.88 15.09
N LEU A 187 7.31 -6.75 14.40
CA LEU A 187 8.54 -6.38 13.68
C LEU A 187 9.73 -6.18 14.62
N GLN A 188 9.50 -5.62 15.81
CA GLN A 188 10.54 -5.48 16.83
C GLN A 188 11.00 -6.85 17.37
N GLU A 189 10.08 -7.78 17.58
CA GLU A 189 10.39 -9.16 18.00
C GLU A 189 11.20 -9.93 16.94
N LEU A 190 11.03 -9.60 15.66
CA LEU A 190 11.84 -10.12 14.55
C LEU A 190 13.20 -9.39 14.39
N GLY A 191 13.52 -8.43 15.24
CA GLY A 191 14.80 -7.72 15.22
C GLY A 191 14.82 -6.42 14.40
N THR A 192 13.67 -5.94 13.94
CA THR A 192 13.60 -4.61 13.29
C THR A 192 13.67 -3.52 14.36
N GLU A 193 14.87 -3.05 14.67
CA GLU A 193 15.08 -2.08 15.76
C GLU A 193 14.43 -0.71 15.52
N LYS A 194 14.53 -0.18 14.30
CA LYS A 194 14.10 1.17 13.93
C LYS A 194 12.78 1.13 13.17
N VAL A 195 11.76 0.60 13.84
CA VAL A 195 10.36 0.67 13.40
C VAL A 195 9.57 1.65 14.26
N ARG A 196 8.85 2.55 13.60
CA ARG A 196 7.90 3.48 14.24
C ARG A 196 6.56 3.43 13.52
N TRP A 197 5.59 4.13 14.08
CA TRP A 197 4.35 4.46 13.37
C TRP A 197 4.20 5.98 13.29
N SER A 198 3.35 6.42 12.39
CA SER A 198 3.09 7.82 12.13
C SER A 198 1.62 8.04 11.79
N ARG A 199 1.12 9.24 12.11
CA ARG A 199 -0.23 9.71 11.78
C ARG A 199 -0.24 10.72 10.65
N ASP A 200 0.92 11.01 10.07
CA ASP A 200 1.09 11.98 9.01
C ASP A 200 2.14 11.48 8.00
N ALA A 201 1.67 11.06 6.82
CA ALA A 201 2.51 10.60 5.73
C ALA A 201 3.07 11.76 4.86
N ARG A 202 3.08 12.99 5.41
CA ARG A 202 3.70 14.23 4.90
C ARG A 202 3.00 14.91 3.71
N HIS A 203 1.71 14.69 3.53
CA HIS A 203 0.86 15.40 2.55
C HIS A 203 1.50 15.57 1.14
N TYR A 204 2.17 14.53 0.66
CA TYR A 204 2.73 14.44 -0.70
C TYR A 204 2.24 13.15 -1.37
N LEU A 205 2.87 12.67 -2.46
CA LEU A 205 2.39 11.50 -3.20
C LEU A 205 2.28 10.22 -2.36
N CYS A 206 3.10 10.05 -1.32
CA CYS A 206 3.01 8.95 -0.38
C CYS A 206 1.68 8.94 0.39
N ASP A 207 1.30 10.08 0.96
CA ASP A 207 0.00 10.26 1.61
C ASP A 207 -1.16 10.23 0.60
N PHE A 208 -0.94 10.77 -0.60
CA PHE A 208 -1.96 10.83 -1.67
C PHE A 208 -2.38 9.44 -2.14
N ILE A 209 -1.43 8.56 -2.51
CA ILE A 209 -1.76 7.18 -2.88
C ILE A 209 -2.40 6.42 -1.71
N TYR A 210 -1.95 6.69 -0.49
CA TYR A 210 -2.48 6.01 0.70
C TYR A 210 -3.95 6.38 0.95
N TYR A 211 -4.26 7.68 1.00
CA TYR A 211 -5.63 8.15 1.16
C TYR A 211 -6.53 7.67 0.01
N ALA A 212 -6.07 7.76 -1.25
CA ALA A 212 -6.81 7.26 -2.40
C ALA A 212 -7.17 5.78 -2.20
N SER A 213 -6.19 4.95 -1.80
CA SER A 213 -6.37 3.52 -1.66
C SER A 213 -7.28 3.16 -0.47
N LEU A 214 -7.18 3.88 0.66
CA LEU A 214 -8.11 3.74 1.78
C LEU A 214 -9.56 4.11 1.39
N ALA A 215 -9.72 5.18 0.61
CA ALA A 215 -11.03 5.62 0.14
C ALA A 215 -11.65 4.63 -0.85
N GLU A 216 -10.86 4.11 -1.79
CA GLU A 216 -11.31 3.06 -2.72
C GLU A 216 -11.65 1.76 -1.99
N ALA A 217 -10.86 1.35 -0.99
CA ALA A 217 -11.18 0.20 -0.16
C ALA A 217 -12.55 0.37 0.54
N LYS A 218 -12.77 1.55 1.14
CA LYS A 218 -14.04 1.89 1.80
C LYS A 218 -15.22 1.90 0.82
N ARG A 219 -15.02 2.43 -0.39
CA ARG A 219 -16.03 2.44 -1.45
C ARG A 219 -16.39 1.02 -1.89
N SER A 220 -15.38 0.21 -2.20
CA SER A 220 -15.54 -1.20 -2.60
C SER A 220 -16.23 -2.03 -1.51
N ALA A 221 -15.91 -1.78 -0.23
CA ALA A 221 -16.56 -2.44 0.90
C ALA A 221 -18.05 -2.10 1.02
N ALA A 222 -18.45 -0.86 0.75
CA ALA A 222 -19.85 -0.44 0.79
C ALA A 222 -20.69 -1.12 -0.31
N GLU A 223 -20.07 -1.44 -1.45
CA GLU A 223 -20.73 -2.13 -2.56
C GLU A 223 -20.77 -3.66 -2.39
N GLN A 224 -19.73 -4.25 -1.77
CA GLN A 224 -19.46 -5.68 -1.89
C GLN A 224 -19.17 -6.39 -0.54
N ALA A 225 -19.43 -5.72 0.59
CA ALA A 225 -19.38 -6.25 1.96
C ALA A 225 -18.04 -6.80 2.48
N LYS A 226 -16.95 -6.79 1.68
CA LYS A 226 -15.59 -7.12 2.12
C LYS A 226 -14.66 -5.93 1.91
N MET A 227 -14.10 -5.44 3.02
CA MET A 227 -13.05 -4.43 3.02
C MET A 227 -11.70 -5.06 2.73
N THR A 228 -10.97 -4.55 1.74
CA THR A 228 -9.55 -4.89 1.51
C THR A 228 -8.70 -4.05 2.46
N PRO A 229 -7.93 -4.64 3.39
CA PRO A 229 -6.99 -3.90 4.22
C PRO A 229 -5.93 -3.21 3.36
N VAL A 230 -5.61 -1.97 3.73
CA VAL A 230 -4.58 -1.15 3.07
C VAL A 230 -3.60 -0.67 4.12
N LEU A 231 -2.30 -0.74 3.82
CA LEU A 231 -1.24 -0.18 4.67
C LEU A 231 -0.29 0.64 3.82
N PHE A 232 0.30 1.68 4.41
CA PHE A 232 1.44 2.36 3.84
C PHE A 232 2.68 2.20 4.74
N LEU A 233 3.80 1.84 4.12
CA LEU A 233 5.11 1.71 4.73
C LEU A 233 6.04 2.77 4.15
N HIS A 234 6.51 3.69 4.98
CA HIS A 234 7.68 4.49 4.64
C HIS A 234 8.96 3.69 4.93
N CYS A 235 9.77 3.41 3.91
CA CYS A 235 11.11 2.88 4.07
C CYS A 235 12.16 3.99 4.12
N CYS A 236 13.37 3.66 4.59
CA CYS A 236 14.49 4.58 4.55
C CYS A 236 15.20 4.56 3.17
N PRO A 237 16.07 5.55 2.90
CA PRO A 237 17.02 5.44 1.82
C PRO A 237 17.95 4.22 2.03
N GLN A 238 18.50 3.70 0.93
CA GLN A 238 19.41 2.57 0.96
C GLN A 238 20.61 2.85 1.87
N GLY A 239 20.86 1.96 2.83
CA GLY A 239 21.96 2.05 3.78
C GLY A 239 21.73 3.03 4.95
N GLU A 240 20.53 3.60 5.10
CA GLU A 240 20.28 4.69 6.06
C GLU A 240 19.02 4.49 6.92
N PRO A 241 18.94 3.45 7.77
CA PRO A 241 20.04 2.59 8.22
C PRO A 241 20.05 1.21 7.59
N TYR A 242 19.00 0.85 6.85
CA TYR A 242 18.79 -0.50 6.35
C TYR A 242 19.20 -0.60 4.88
N GLN A 243 19.81 -1.73 4.53
CA GLN A 243 19.98 -2.14 3.15
C GLN A 243 18.63 -2.52 2.53
N THR A 244 18.58 -2.54 1.20
CA THR A 244 17.38 -2.90 0.43
C THR A 244 16.84 -4.27 0.84
N GLU A 245 17.73 -5.23 1.08
CA GLU A 245 17.40 -6.60 1.48
C GLU A 245 16.72 -6.62 2.85
N GLU A 246 17.23 -5.84 3.81
CA GLU A 246 16.63 -5.72 5.14
C GLU A 246 15.22 -5.10 5.08
N VAL A 247 15.03 -4.07 4.25
CA VAL A 247 13.69 -3.49 4.03
C VAL A 247 12.76 -4.50 3.33
N THR A 248 13.29 -5.28 2.40
CA THR A 248 12.54 -6.34 1.70
C THR A 248 12.06 -7.41 2.69
N ASP A 249 12.90 -7.80 3.65
CA ASP A 249 12.54 -8.77 4.68
C ASP A 249 11.51 -8.21 5.67
N VAL A 250 11.59 -6.92 6.01
CA VAL A 250 10.51 -6.22 6.75
C VAL A 250 9.19 -6.28 5.99
N ILE A 251 9.21 -6.04 4.67
CA ILE A 251 8.01 -6.12 3.82
C ILE A 251 7.42 -7.54 3.84
N LYS A 252 8.23 -8.59 3.69
CA LYS A 252 7.78 -9.99 3.79
C LYS A 252 7.16 -10.29 5.15
N ALA A 253 7.74 -9.77 6.24
CA ALA A 253 7.20 -9.93 7.59
C ALA A 253 5.83 -9.26 7.74
N ILE A 254 5.67 -8.03 7.25
CA ILE A 254 4.39 -7.31 7.22
C ILE A 254 3.34 -8.12 6.45
N VAL A 255 3.67 -8.53 5.22
CA VAL A 255 2.76 -9.29 4.35
C VAL A 255 2.33 -10.59 5.01
N THR A 256 3.27 -11.34 5.60
CA THR A 256 2.98 -12.60 6.28
C THR A 256 2.09 -12.40 7.51
N TRP A 257 2.37 -11.37 8.32
CA TRP A 257 1.64 -11.08 9.55
C TRP A 257 0.21 -10.60 9.30
N VAL A 258 0.01 -9.71 8.33
CA VAL A 258 -1.33 -9.24 7.93
C VAL A 258 -2.12 -10.40 7.34
N SER A 259 -1.51 -11.15 6.42
CA SER A 259 -2.16 -12.30 5.75
C SER A 259 -2.58 -13.42 6.72
N ALA A 260 -1.86 -13.60 7.83
CA ALA A 260 -2.22 -14.57 8.89
C ALA A 260 -3.57 -14.27 9.56
N ARG A 261 -4.07 -13.04 9.42
CA ARG A 261 -5.25 -12.47 10.10
C ARG A 261 -6.40 -12.16 9.15
N LEU A 262 -6.31 -12.59 7.89
CA LEU A 262 -7.37 -12.50 6.87
C LEU A 262 -8.31 -13.72 6.90
#